data_AF-A0A5N5PWK8-F1
#
_entry.id   AF-A0A5N5PWK8-F1
#
_cell.length_a   1.000
_cell.length_b   1.000
_cell.length_c   1.000
_cell.angle_alpha   90.00
_cell.angle_beta   90.00
_cell.angle_gamma   90.00
#
_symmetry.space_group_name_H-M   'P 1'
#
loop_
_entity.id
_entity.type
_entity.pdbx_description
1 polymer ?
#
loop_
_entity_poly.entity_id
_entity_poly.type
_entity_poly.pdbx_seq_one_letter_code
_entity_poly.pdbx_strand_id
1 'polypeptide(L)'
;MKNVSEGSEYEFRVSAINASGAGVPSHPSLMVCAKTPNMKPYFKDRADFMAVRAGNTVRIVVNYEASPLPEIRWSKNNELVSPWFKIVSTHHAQLKALRLRRVHHHG
;
A
#
# COMPACT_ATOMS: atom_id res chain seq x y z
N MET A 1 8.69 18.20 1.19
CA MET A 1 9.97 18.45 1.87
C MET A 1 10.88 17.26 1.62
N LYS A 2 12.10 17.46 1.10
CA LYS A 2 12.97 16.37 0.61
C LYS A 2 14.06 15.92 1.61
N ASN A 3 13.93 16.23 2.91
CA ASN A 3 14.99 15.93 3.88
C ASN A 3 14.48 15.72 5.32
N VAL A 4 13.35 15.03 5.44
CA VAL A 4 12.80 14.59 6.74
C VAL A 4 12.65 13.08 6.71
N SER A 5 13.09 12.42 7.76
CA SER A 5 13.03 10.97 7.91
C SER A 5 11.72 10.59 8.61
N GLU A 6 11.02 9.61 8.07
CA GLU A 6 9.75 9.14 8.65
C GLU A 6 9.92 8.72 10.12
N GLY A 7 8.94 9.07 10.94
CA GLY A 7 8.93 8.78 12.38
C GLY A 7 9.83 9.70 13.22
N SER A 8 10.63 10.57 12.58
CA SER A 8 11.45 11.56 13.28
C SER A 8 10.68 12.84 13.52
N GLU A 9 10.99 13.50 14.64
CA GLU A 9 10.39 14.78 15.03
C GLU A 9 11.27 15.95 14.60
N TYR A 10 10.64 16.99 14.04
CA TYR A 10 11.32 18.17 13.52
C TYR A 10 10.68 19.46 14.02
N GLU A 11 11.52 20.44 14.32
CA GLU A 11 11.15 21.85 14.36
C GLU A 11 11.67 22.58 13.11
N PHE A 12 10.92 23.55 12.61
CA PHE A 12 11.28 24.32 11.42
C PHE A 12 11.48 25.79 11.79
N ARG A 13 12.48 26.44 11.16
CA ARG A 13 12.75 27.88 11.28
C ARG A 13 12.82 28.50 9.89
N VAL A 14 12.38 29.76 9.79
CA VAL A 14 12.42 30.51 8.52
C VAL A 14 13.38 31.67 8.66
N SER A 15 14.24 31.89 7.66
CA SER A 15 15.13 33.06 7.61
C SER A 15 14.84 33.85 6.34
N ALA A 16 14.75 35.17 6.44
CA ALA A 16 14.64 36.04 5.27
C ALA A 16 16.01 36.17 4.60
N ILE A 17 16.06 36.13 3.27
CA ILE A 17 17.30 36.28 2.50
C ILE A 17 17.18 37.53 1.63
N ASN A 18 18.17 38.42 1.71
CA ASN A 18 18.30 39.59 0.84
C ASN A 18 19.71 39.64 0.22
N ALA A 19 20.04 40.73 -0.49
CA ALA A 19 21.33 40.90 -1.15
C ALA A 19 22.54 40.85 -0.19
N SER A 20 22.33 41.09 1.11
CA SER A 20 23.36 41.01 2.15
C SER A 20 23.44 39.62 2.81
N GLY A 21 22.61 38.66 2.40
CA GLY A 21 22.59 37.29 2.90
C GLY A 21 21.34 36.93 3.70
N ALA A 22 21.43 35.84 4.47
CA ALA A 22 20.35 35.37 5.33
C ALA A 22 20.33 36.14 6.67
N GLY A 23 19.15 36.63 7.05
CA GLY A 23 18.90 37.22 8.36
C GLY A 23 18.77 36.17 9.47
N VAL A 24 18.57 36.64 10.69
CA VAL A 24 18.36 35.78 11.87
C VAL A 24 17.13 34.88 11.66
N PRO A 25 17.23 33.55 11.95
CA PRO A 25 16.08 32.66 11.86
C PRO A 25 14.95 33.05 12.81
N SER A 26 13.72 32.72 12.42
CA SER A 26 12.54 32.84 13.28
C SER A 26 12.64 31.94 14.52
N HIS A 27 11.71 32.16 15.47
CA HIS A 27 11.40 31.16 16.48
C HIS A 27 11.04 29.81 15.82
N PRO A 28 11.38 28.68 16.46
CA PRO A 28 11.02 27.37 15.94
C PRO A 28 9.51 27.16 15.89
N SER A 29 9.05 26.38 14.91
CA SER A 29 7.70 25.82 14.90
C SER A 29 7.49 24.89 16.09
N LEU A 30 6.25 24.45 16.29
CA LEU A 30 5.99 23.26 17.11
C LEU A 30 6.71 22.04 16.53
N MET A 31 7.03 21.07 17.39
CA MET A 31 7.56 19.77 16.97
C MET A 31 6.49 19.02 16.16
N VAL A 32 6.87 18.53 14.99
CA VAL A 32 6.02 17.73 14.11
C VAL A 32 6.72 16.44 13.72
N CYS A 33 6.02 15.32 13.86
CA CYS A 33 6.50 14.02 13.41
C CYS A 33 6.31 13.88 11.89
N ALA A 34 7.39 13.53 11.18
CA ALA A 34 7.32 13.27 9.74
C ALA A 34 6.54 11.97 9.47
N LYS A 35 5.53 12.06 8.61
CA LYS A 35 4.69 10.93 8.18
C LYS A 35 5.01 10.50 6.76
N THR A 36 4.74 9.24 6.43
CA THR A 36 4.78 8.76 5.04
C THR A 36 3.89 9.66 4.17
N PRO A 37 4.38 10.15 3.03
CA PRO A 37 3.53 10.88 2.11
C PRO A 37 2.39 9.99 1.61
N ASN A 38 1.24 10.61 1.35
CA ASN A 38 0.11 9.92 0.74
C ASN A 38 0.51 9.42 -0.66
N MET A 39 0.16 8.18 -0.95
CA MET A 39 0.44 7.49 -2.20
C MET A 39 -0.83 6.77 -2.68
N LYS A 40 -1.24 7.08 -3.91
CA LYS A 40 -2.35 6.38 -4.56
C LYS A 40 -2.00 4.90 -4.72
N PRO A 41 -2.95 3.97 -4.54
CA PRO A 41 -2.70 2.56 -4.78
C PRO A 41 -2.17 2.30 -6.18
N TYR A 42 -1.09 1.53 -6.28
CA TYR A 42 -0.57 1.06 -7.56
C TYR A 42 -0.14 -0.40 -7.45
N PHE A 43 -0.38 -1.16 -8.53
CA PHE A 43 0.05 -2.55 -8.62
C PHE A 43 1.49 -2.61 -9.09
N LYS A 44 2.32 -3.37 -8.38
CA LYS A 44 3.70 -3.67 -8.82
C LYS A 44 3.70 -4.76 -9.88
N ASP A 45 2.77 -5.69 -9.77
CA ASP A 45 2.68 -6.82 -10.67
C ASP A 45 1.99 -6.42 -11.98
N ARG A 46 2.49 -6.99 -13.09
CA ARG A 46 1.76 -6.96 -14.35
C ARG A 46 0.70 -8.06 -14.33
N ALA A 47 -0.42 -7.83 -15.01
CA ALA A 47 -1.42 -8.87 -15.19
C ALA A 47 -0.84 -9.97 -16.07
N ASP A 48 -0.55 -11.12 -15.46
CA ASP A 48 -0.06 -12.31 -16.14
C ASP A 48 -1.18 -13.32 -16.40
N PHE A 49 -1.10 -13.98 -17.55
CA PHE A 49 -1.99 -15.09 -17.87
C PHE A 49 -1.54 -16.36 -17.13
N MET A 50 -2.47 -16.97 -16.38
CA MET A 50 -2.25 -18.26 -15.74
C MET A 50 -3.03 -19.36 -16.47
N ALA A 51 -2.32 -20.36 -16.99
CA ALA A 51 -2.92 -21.59 -17.48
C ALA A 51 -2.98 -22.64 -16.37
N VAL A 52 -4.18 -23.16 -16.07
CA VAL A 52 -4.40 -24.11 -14.98
C VAL A 52 -5.23 -25.28 -15.49
N ARG A 53 -4.90 -26.49 -15.04
CA ARG A 53 -5.68 -27.69 -15.39
C ARG A 53 -7.01 -27.68 -14.64
N ALA A 54 -8.09 -28.05 -15.33
CA ALA A 54 -9.40 -28.20 -14.71
C ALA A 54 -9.34 -29.14 -13.50
N GLY A 55 -9.95 -28.71 -12.39
CA GLY A 55 -9.93 -29.44 -11.11
C GLY A 55 -8.80 -29.05 -10.16
N ASN A 56 -7.78 -28.30 -10.62
CA ASN A 56 -6.68 -27.85 -9.77
C ASN A 56 -6.98 -26.50 -9.11
N THR A 57 -6.42 -26.30 -7.92
CA THR A 57 -6.48 -25.02 -7.20
C THR A 57 -5.49 -24.03 -7.80
N VAL A 58 -5.92 -22.77 -7.92
CA VAL A 58 -5.09 -21.64 -8.37
C VAL A 58 -4.81 -20.71 -7.21
N ARG A 59 -3.57 -20.21 -7.13
CA ARG A 59 -3.18 -19.15 -6.21
C ARG A 59 -2.84 -17.90 -7.01
N ILE A 60 -3.65 -16.86 -6.87
CA ILE A 60 -3.40 -15.54 -7.46
C ILE A 60 -2.85 -14.65 -6.35
N VAL A 61 -1.69 -14.04 -6.59
CA VAL A 61 -1.05 -13.08 -5.69
C VAL A 61 -0.85 -11.79 -6.47
N VAL A 62 -1.22 -10.67 -5.85
CA VAL A 62 -1.06 -9.33 -6.44
C VAL A 62 -0.41 -8.43 -5.41
N ASN A 63 0.75 -7.90 -5.74
CA ASN A 63 1.52 -6.94 -4.98
C ASN A 63 1.06 -5.53 -5.33
N TYR A 64 0.73 -4.74 -4.32
CA TYR A 64 0.41 -3.33 -4.45
C TYR A 64 1.12 -2.51 -3.39
N GLU A 65 1.22 -1.22 -3.64
CA GLU A 65 1.72 -0.23 -2.69
C GLU A 65 0.70 0.90 -2.57
N ALA A 66 0.44 1.34 -1.34
CA ALA A 66 -0.50 2.43 -1.06
C ALA A 66 -0.24 3.09 0.30
N SER A 67 -0.54 4.37 0.42
CA SER A 67 -0.56 5.10 1.70
C SER A 67 -1.67 6.16 1.69
N PRO A 68 -2.71 6.08 2.54
CA PRO A 68 -2.98 5.01 3.51
C PRO A 68 -3.36 3.68 2.83
N LEU A 69 -3.48 2.60 3.63
CA LEU A 69 -3.93 1.31 3.13
C LEU A 69 -5.37 1.40 2.58
N PRO A 70 -5.63 0.91 1.36
CA PRO A 70 -6.95 0.95 0.75
C PRO A 70 -7.82 -0.23 1.18
N GLU A 71 -9.11 -0.15 0.89
CA GLU A 71 -10.00 -1.31 0.88
C GLU A 71 -9.71 -2.17 -0.37
N ILE A 72 -9.53 -3.48 -0.19
CA ILE A 72 -9.24 -4.42 -1.29
C ILE A 72 -10.48 -5.24 -1.62
N ARG A 73 -10.83 -5.30 -2.90
CA ARG A 73 -11.95 -6.10 -3.43
C ARG A 73 -11.49 -6.94 -4.62
N TRP A 74 -12.05 -8.14 -4.73
CA TRP A 74 -11.83 -9.04 -5.86
C TRP A 74 -13.13 -9.20 -6.63
N SER A 75 -13.04 -9.16 -7.96
CA SER A 75 -14.16 -9.42 -8.84
C SER A 75 -13.78 -10.44 -9.91
N LYS A 76 -14.77 -11.22 -10.34
CA LYS A 76 -14.67 -12.09 -11.51
C LYS A 76 -15.75 -11.63 -12.47
N ASN A 77 -15.37 -11.23 -13.68
CA ASN A 77 -16.31 -10.73 -14.68
C ASN A 77 -17.22 -9.61 -14.12
N ASN A 78 -16.64 -8.69 -13.34
CA ASN A 78 -17.33 -7.60 -12.63
C ASN A 78 -18.29 -8.00 -11.50
N GLU A 79 -18.38 -9.29 -11.16
CA GLU A 79 -19.14 -9.74 -10.00
C GLU A 79 -18.22 -9.87 -8.79
N LEU A 80 -18.63 -9.31 -7.65
CA LEU A 80 -17.84 -9.33 -6.42
C LEU A 80 -17.68 -10.77 -5.94
N VAL A 81 -16.44 -11.20 -5.76
CA VAL A 81 -16.14 -12.52 -5.23
C VAL A 81 -16.29 -12.48 -3.71
N SER A 82 -17.13 -13.35 -3.16
CA SER A 82 -17.41 -13.37 -1.72
C SER A 82 -16.16 -13.64 -0.84
N PRO A 83 -16.16 -13.23 0.45
CA PRO A 83 -15.03 -13.46 1.37
C PRO A 83 -14.73 -14.95 1.66
N TRP A 84 -15.61 -15.88 1.27
CA TRP A 84 -15.40 -17.33 1.38
C TRP A 84 -14.23 -17.82 0.53
N PHE A 85 -13.78 -16.99 -0.42
CA PHE A 85 -12.46 -17.07 -1.01
C PHE A 85 -11.49 -16.31 -0.09
N LYS A 86 -10.69 -17.04 0.71
CA LYS A 86 -9.66 -16.46 1.61
C LYS A 86 -8.56 -15.74 0.81
N ILE A 87 -8.84 -14.56 0.31
CA ILE A 87 -7.89 -13.66 -0.33
C ILE A 87 -6.86 -13.21 0.71
N VAL A 88 -5.58 -13.39 0.42
CA VAL A 88 -4.49 -12.98 1.32
C VAL A 88 -3.72 -11.84 0.66
N SER A 89 -3.96 -10.62 1.13
CA SER A 89 -3.09 -9.46 0.87
C SER A 89 -1.93 -9.53 1.85
N THR A 90 -0.68 -9.54 1.37
CA THR A 90 0.49 -9.62 2.24
C THR A 90 1.20 -8.27 2.23
N HIS A 91 1.11 -7.54 3.33
CA HIS A 91 2.10 -6.51 3.65
C HIS A 91 3.36 -7.23 4.16
N HIS A 92 4.55 -6.73 3.84
CA HIS A 92 5.85 -7.37 4.02
C HIS A 92 5.97 -8.31 5.26
N ALA A 93 6.39 -9.55 4.97
CA ALA A 93 6.83 -10.63 5.87
C ALA A 93 5.77 -11.39 6.72
N GLN A 94 5.03 -12.33 6.09
CA GLN A 94 5.06 -13.76 6.43
C GLN A 94 4.07 -14.55 5.55
N LEU A 95 4.57 -15.58 4.86
CA LEU A 95 3.84 -16.42 3.92
C LEU A 95 2.77 -17.27 4.61
N LYS A 96 1.48 -17.08 4.30
CA LYS A 96 0.44 -18.10 4.54
C LYS A 96 -0.54 -18.18 3.38
N ALA A 97 -0.81 -19.41 2.93
CA ALA A 97 -1.45 -19.74 1.66
C ALA A 97 -2.99 -19.82 1.75
N LEU A 98 -3.65 -19.54 0.62
CA LEU A 98 -5.07 -19.83 0.39
C LEU A 98 -5.25 -21.22 -0.22
N ARG A 99 -6.19 -22.00 0.32
CA ARG A 99 -6.66 -23.28 -0.23
C ARG A 99 -8.14 -23.18 -0.58
N LEU A 100 -8.48 -23.14 -1.87
CA LEU A 100 -9.86 -23.24 -2.32
C LEU A 100 -10.24 -24.73 -2.44
N ARG A 101 -11.29 -25.15 -1.74
CA ARG A 101 -11.94 -26.46 -1.94
C ARG A 101 -13.24 -26.25 -2.71
N ARG A 102 -13.49 -27.11 -3.69
CA ARG A 102 -14.74 -27.17 -4.43
C ARG A 102 -15.83 -27.74 -3.52
N VAL A 103 -16.94 -27.03 -3.37
CA VAL A 103 -18.19 -27.61 -2.84
C VAL A 103 -18.98 -28.08 -4.07
N HIS A 104 -19.17 -29.39 -4.19
CA HIS A 104 -20.10 -29.95 -5.15
C HIS A 104 -21.51 -29.74 -4.61
N HIS A 105 -22.34 -28.96 -5.31
CA HIS A 105 -23.80 -29.09 -5.19
C HIS A 105 -24.22 -30.21 -6.14
N HIS A 106 -24.73 -31.31 -5.57
CA HIS A 106 -25.48 -32.31 -6.32
C HIS A 106 -26.85 -31.72 -6.65
N GLY A 107 -27.34 -32.00 -7.86
CA GLY A 107 -28.68 -31.62 -8.31
C GLY A 107 -29.79 -32.33 -7.55
#